data_AF-A0AAV0NDL4-F1
#
_entry.id   AF-A0AAV0NDL4-F1
#
_cell.length_a   1.000
_cell.length_b   1.000
_cell.length_c   1.000
_cell.angle_alpha   90.00
_cell.angle_beta   90.00
_cell.angle_gamma   90.00
#
_symmetry.space_group_name_H-M   'P 1'
#
loop_
_entity.id
_entity.type
_entity.pdbx_description
1 polymer ?
#
loop_
_entity_poly.entity_id
_entity_poly.type
_entity_poly.pdbx_seq_one_letter_code
_entity_poly.pdbx_strand_id
1 'polypeptide(L)'
;MMKATAVIGRFRDDIFTHKFEQERGHSASAVECYMEEYKASEEEAVEFLWKKISNAWKDVAEECQKPSLFPVAITECVLNLARLVGVLYENGDCFTNPHLIKDHLKSLFIDPVPL
;
A
#
# COMPACT_ATOMS: atom_id res chain seq x y z
N MET A 1 14.34 1.14 -5.51
CA MET A 1 13.43 0.99 -4.34
C MET A 1 12.33 2.06 -4.20
N MET A 2 12.63 3.35 -4.06
CA MET A 2 11.62 4.42 -3.79
C MET A 2 10.38 4.42 -4.70
N LYS A 3 10.60 4.30 -6.03
CA LYS A 3 9.50 4.28 -7.01
C LYS A 3 8.56 3.09 -6.80
N ALA A 4 9.13 1.92 -6.50
CA ALA A 4 8.35 0.71 -6.24
C ALA A 4 7.53 0.84 -4.95
N THR A 5 8.10 1.41 -3.89
CA THR A 5 7.35 1.74 -2.66
C THR A 5 6.19 2.70 -2.94
N ALA A 6 6.38 3.72 -3.78
CA ALA A 6 5.31 4.63 -4.17
C ALA A 6 4.17 3.93 -4.94
N VAL A 7 4.52 3.00 -5.83
CA VAL A 7 3.53 2.16 -6.55
C VAL A 7 2.73 1.29 -5.57
N ILE A 8 3.39 0.64 -4.61
CA ILE A 8 2.72 -0.17 -3.58
C ILE A 8 1.74 0.70 -2.78
N GLY A 9 2.19 1.87 -2.32
CA GLY A 9 1.38 2.86 -1.61
C GLY A 9 0.14 3.28 -2.39
N ARG A 10 0.36 3.88 -3.57
CA ARG A 10 -0.70 4.46 -4.40
C ARG A 10 -1.73 3.41 -4.81
N PHE A 11 -1.32 2.27 -5.33
CA PHE A 11 -2.29 1.29 -5.83
C PHE A 11 -3.01 0.54 -4.72
N ARG A 12 -2.41 0.35 -3.54
CA ARG A 12 -3.18 -0.16 -2.40
C ARG A 12 -4.26 0.83 -1.98
N ASP A 13 -3.89 2.10 -1.80
CA ASP A 13 -4.83 3.17 -1.45
C ASP A 13 -6.03 3.16 -2.41
N ASP A 14 -5.75 3.32 -3.71
CA ASP A 14 -6.78 3.37 -4.75
C ASP A 14 -7.66 2.10 -4.76
N ILE A 15 -7.11 0.88 -4.64
CA ILE A 15 -7.91 -0.36 -4.59
C ILE A 15 -8.90 -0.37 -3.42
N PHE A 16 -8.47 0.10 -2.24
CA PHE A 16 -9.28 -0.01 -1.03
C PHE A 16 -10.21 1.18 -0.80
N THR A 17 -9.94 2.34 -1.42
CA THR A 17 -10.72 3.57 -1.18
C THR A 17 -11.60 3.97 -2.36
N HIS A 18 -11.36 3.49 -3.59
CA HIS A 18 -12.01 4.06 -4.77
C HIS A 18 -13.55 4.12 -4.70
N LYS A 19 -14.22 3.10 -4.15
CA LYS A 19 -15.69 3.10 -4.03
C LYS A 19 -16.20 4.25 -3.17
N PHE A 20 -15.63 4.39 -1.97
CA PHE A 20 -15.96 5.48 -1.06
C PHE A 20 -15.62 6.84 -1.67
N GLU A 21 -14.51 6.93 -2.40
CA GLU A 21 -14.11 8.13 -3.10
C GLU A 21 -15.09 8.52 -4.23
N GLN A 22 -15.56 7.56 -5.02
CA GLN A 22 -16.57 7.80 -6.06
C GLN A 22 -17.92 8.22 -5.46
N GLU A 23 -18.35 7.60 -4.36
CA GLU A 23 -19.61 7.94 -3.67
C GLU A 23 -19.66 9.41 -3.23
N ARG A 24 -18.52 9.99 -2.85
CA ARG A 24 -18.42 11.40 -2.42
C ARG A 24 -18.07 12.37 -3.56
N GLY A 25 -18.02 11.90 -4.82
CA GLY A 25 -17.68 12.72 -5.98
C GLY A 25 -16.21 13.16 -6.02
N HIS A 26 -15.30 12.34 -5.48
CA HIS A 26 -13.87 12.59 -5.55
C HIS A 26 -13.31 12.36 -6.96
N SER A 27 -12.06 12.78 -7.21
CA SER A 27 -11.38 12.54 -8.49
C SER A 27 -11.20 11.04 -8.76
N ALA A 28 -11.11 10.68 -10.05
CA ALA A 28 -10.83 9.31 -10.48
C ALA A 28 -9.53 8.76 -9.87
N SER A 29 -9.59 7.55 -9.31
CA SER A 29 -8.42 6.80 -8.85
C SER A 29 -7.77 6.05 -10.02
N ALA A 30 -6.68 5.31 -9.78
CA ALA A 30 -6.11 4.41 -10.79
C ALA A 30 -7.10 3.33 -11.26
N VAL A 31 -8.08 2.93 -10.44
CA VAL A 31 -9.14 1.97 -10.83
C VAL A 31 -10.00 2.59 -11.93
N GLU A 32 -10.58 3.78 -11.69
CA GLU A 32 -11.42 4.46 -12.67
C GLU A 32 -10.64 4.88 -13.92
N CYS A 33 -9.39 5.33 -13.75
CA CYS A 33 -8.52 5.65 -14.88
C CYS A 33 -8.33 4.43 -15.80
N TYR A 34 -8.06 3.25 -15.24
CA TYR A 34 -7.89 2.02 -16.01
C TYR A 34 -9.17 1.58 -16.70
N MET A 35 -10.30 1.59 -15.99
CA MET A 35 -11.60 1.23 -16.55
C MET A 35 -11.96 2.11 -17.75
N GLU A 36 -11.72 3.42 -17.64
CA GLU A 36 -12.05 4.37 -18.72
C GLU A 36 -11.10 4.25 -19.92
N GLU A 37 -9.79 4.08 -19.68
CA GLU A 37 -8.78 3.96 -20.74
C GLU A 37 -8.93 2.66 -21.54
N TYR A 38 -9.17 1.54 -20.86
CA TYR A 38 -9.19 0.21 -21.48
C TYR A 38 -10.60 -0.34 -21.72
N LYS A 39 -11.65 0.41 -21.35
CA LYS A 39 -13.05 -0.06 -21.39
C LYS A 39 -13.23 -1.41 -20.68
N ALA A 40 -12.58 -1.52 -19.52
CA ALA A 40 -12.44 -2.73 -18.72
C ALA A 40 -13.40 -2.73 -17.52
N SER A 41 -13.63 -3.90 -16.93
CA SER A 41 -14.39 -4.02 -15.68
C SER A 41 -13.57 -3.55 -14.47
N GLU A 42 -14.25 -3.30 -13.34
CA GLU A 42 -13.59 -2.99 -12.07
C GLU A 42 -12.66 -4.13 -11.63
N GLU A 43 -13.11 -5.39 -11.80
CA GLU A 43 -12.34 -6.58 -11.45
C GLU A 43 -11.04 -6.67 -12.26
N GLU A 44 -11.10 -6.39 -13.56
CA GLU A 44 -9.92 -6.36 -14.44
C GLU A 44 -8.94 -5.26 -14.03
N ALA A 45 -9.45 -4.08 -13.64
CA ALA A 45 -8.64 -2.98 -13.15
C ALA A 45 -7.94 -3.32 -11.83
N VAL A 46 -8.69 -3.87 -10.87
CA VAL A 46 -8.16 -4.29 -9.56
C VAL A 46 -7.13 -5.40 -9.72
N GLU A 47 -7.37 -6.41 -10.57
CA GLU A 47 -6.40 -7.46 -10.88
C GLU A 47 -5.11 -6.88 -11.47
N PHE A 48 -5.23 -5.94 -12.42
CA PHE A 48 -4.08 -5.28 -13.02
C PHE A 48 -3.26 -4.49 -11.98
N LEU A 49 -3.90 -3.71 -11.12
CA LEU A 49 -3.22 -2.96 -10.04
C LEU A 49 -2.55 -3.93 -9.04
N TRP A 50 -3.20 -5.02 -8.65
CA TRP A 50 -2.58 -6.05 -7.79
C TRP A 50 -1.33 -6.67 -8.42
N LYS A 51 -1.36 -6.94 -9.73
CA LYS A 51 -0.19 -7.40 -10.47
C LYS A 51 0.95 -6.37 -10.46
N LYS A 52 0.63 -5.07 -10.58
CA LYS A 52 1.62 -3.99 -10.45
C LYS A 52 2.22 -3.92 -9.05
N ILE A 53 1.40 -4.06 -8.00
CA ILE A 53 1.87 -4.13 -6.61
C ILE A 53 2.80 -5.33 -6.41
N SER A 54 2.43 -6.51 -6.92
CA SER A 54 3.25 -7.73 -6.83
C SER A 54 4.62 -7.55 -7.50
N ASN A 55 4.65 -6.94 -8.68
CA ASN A 55 5.91 -6.65 -9.37
C ASN A 55 6.74 -5.60 -8.62
N ALA A 56 6.12 -4.55 -8.08
CA ALA A 56 6.82 -3.56 -7.27
C ALA A 56 7.45 -4.17 -6.01
N TRP A 57 6.81 -5.18 -5.38
CA TRP A 57 7.44 -5.92 -4.28
C TRP A 57 8.69 -6.70 -4.71
N LYS A 58 8.70 -7.27 -5.92
CA LYS A 58 9.90 -7.92 -6.48
C LYS A 58 11.03 -6.91 -6.68
N ASP A 59 10.71 -5.73 -7.21
CA ASP A 59 11.68 -4.64 -7.36
C ASP A 59 12.25 -4.21 -6.00
N VAL A 60 11.42 -4.08 -4.96
CA VAL A 60 11.88 -3.79 -3.59
C VAL A 60 12.82 -4.89 -3.08
N ALA A 61 12.45 -6.17 -3.25
CA ALA A 61 13.26 -7.30 -2.80
C ALA A 61 14.62 -7.37 -3.50
N GLU A 62 14.66 -7.14 -4.82
CA GLU A 62 15.89 -7.11 -5.60
C GLU A 62 16.82 -5.97 -5.14
N GLU A 63 16.26 -4.80 -4.88
CA GLU A 63 17.02 -3.63 -4.43
C GLU A 63 17.60 -3.81 -3.02
N CYS A 64 16.90 -4.54 -2.14
CA CYS A 64 17.41 -4.91 -0.81
C CYS A 64 18.59 -5.89 -0.86
N GLN A 65 18.78 -6.64 -1.96
CA GLN A 65 19.90 -7.56 -2.13
C GLN A 65 21.15 -6.89 -2.74
N LYS A 66 20.98 -5.75 -3.39
CA LYS A 66 22.07 -5.02 -4.02
C LYS A 66 22.80 -4.15 -3.01
N PRO A 67 24.13 -3.92 -3.19
CA PRO A 67 24.82 -2.88 -2.46
C PRO A 67 24.14 -1.51 -2.68
N SER A 68 23.77 -0.85 -1.60
CA SER A 68 23.13 0.46 -1.63
C SER A 68 24.18 1.57 -1.63
N LEU A 69 23.92 2.64 -2.40
CA LEU A 69 24.68 3.90 -2.32
C LEU A 69 24.27 4.75 -1.10
N PHE A 70 23.19 4.37 -0.42
CA PHE A 70 22.63 5.07 0.73
C PHE A 70 22.87 4.28 2.02
N PRO A 71 22.95 4.97 3.18
CA PRO A 71 22.99 4.32 4.49
C PRO A 71 21.82 3.34 4.69
N VAL A 72 22.10 2.25 5.40
CA VAL A 72 21.11 1.19 5.71
C VAL A 72 19.84 1.75 6.35
N ALA A 73 19.98 2.71 7.26
CA ALA A 73 18.84 3.36 7.91
C ALA A 73 17.88 4.04 6.91
N ILE A 74 18.40 4.65 5.84
CA ILE A 74 17.56 5.25 4.79
C ILE A 74 16.84 4.15 4.02
N THR A 75 17.54 3.08 3.65
CA THR A 75 16.92 1.99 2.92
C THR A 75 15.85 1.25 3.74
N GLU A 76 16.10 1.06 5.03
CA GLU A 76 15.16 0.46 5.96
C GLU A 76 13.92 1.34 6.15
N CYS A 77 14.09 2.66 6.22
CA CYS A 77 12.96 3.59 6.30
C CYS A 77 12.00 3.41 5.12
N VAL A 78 12.54 3.33 3.90
CA VAL A 78 11.75 3.17 2.67
C VAL A 78 11.10 1.79 2.58
N LEU A 79 11.82 0.74 2.99
CA LEU A 79 11.27 -0.62 3.06
C LEU A 79 10.14 -0.70 4.10
N ASN A 80 10.34 -0.11 5.27
CA ASN A 80 9.34 -0.10 6.34
C ASN A 80 8.12 0.73 5.97
N LEU A 81 8.26 1.78 5.17
CA LEU A 81 7.12 2.48 4.58
C LEU A 81 6.28 1.55 3.69
N ALA A 82 6.92 0.76 2.81
CA ALA A 82 6.21 -0.20 1.97
C ALA A 82 5.48 -1.27 2.80
N ARG A 83 6.10 -1.76 3.88
CA ARG A 83 5.50 -2.71 4.82
C ARG A 83 4.33 -2.11 5.58
N LEU A 84 4.47 -0.86 6.04
CA LEU A 84 3.42 -0.14 6.76
C LEU A 84 2.17 0.02 5.91
N VAL A 85 2.29 0.33 4.62
CA VAL A 85 1.15 0.34 3.69
C VAL A 85 0.46 -1.02 3.65
N GLY A 86 1.21 -2.12 3.65
CA GLY A 86 0.64 -3.46 3.73
C GLY A 86 -0.26 -3.66 4.95
N VAL A 87 0.21 -3.22 6.12
CA VAL A 87 -0.52 -3.31 7.40
C VAL A 87 -1.73 -2.36 7.42
N LEU A 88 -1.55 -1.12 6.97
CA LEU A 88 -2.61 -0.09 7.01
C LEU A 88 -3.79 -0.41 6.10
N TYR A 89 -3.60 -1.22 5.06
CA TYR A 89 -4.65 -1.62 4.11
C TYR A 89 -4.94 -3.12 4.15
N GLU A 90 -4.55 -3.84 5.20
CA GLU A 90 -4.85 -5.27 5.34
C GLU A 90 -6.35 -5.50 5.58
N ASN A 91 -6.96 -4.65 6.42
CA ASN A 91 -8.37 -4.76 6.82
C ASN A 91 -9.24 -3.62 6.25
N GLY A 92 -8.81 -3.01 5.13
CA GLY A 92 -9.36 -1.76 4.60
C GLY A 92 -8.54 -0.54 5.04
N ASP A 93 -9.01 0.68 4.73
CA ASP A 93 -8.31 1.93 5.07
C ASP A 93 -8.29 2.16 6.59
N CYS A 94 -7.26 1.62 7.24
CA CYS A 94 -7.04 1.76 8.68
C CYS A 94 -6.48 3.13 9.07
N PHE A 95 -5.97 3.91 8.09
CA PHE A 95 -5.44 5.25 8.36
C PHE A 95 -6.59 6.22 8.66
N THR A 96 -7.64 6.19 7.83
CA THR A 96 -8.87 6.96 8.08
C THR A 96 -9.73 6.32 9.18
N ASN A 97 -9.73 4.98 9.27
CA ASN A 97 -10.53 4.23 10.26
C ASN A 97 -9.63 3.55 11.31
N PRO A 98 -9.12 4.29 12.31
CA PRO A 98 -8.11 3.78 13.25
C PRO A 98 -8.61 2.63 14.15
N HIS A 99 -9.93 2.43 14.22
CA HIS A 99 -10.52 1.28 14.91
C HIS A 99 -10.04 -0.06 14.33
N LEU A 100 -9.71 -0.12 13.03
CA LEU A 100 -9.25 -1.31 12.33
C LEU A 100 -7.81 -1.73 12.69
N ILE A 101 -7.00 -0.81 13.22
CA ILE A 101 -5.60 -1.06 13.63
C ILE A 101 -5.38 -1.00 15.15
N LYS A 102 -6.46 -0.84 15.92
CA LYS A 102 -6.41 -0.62 17.37
C LYS A 102 -5.62 -1.69 18.13
N ASP A 103 -5.75 -2.95 17.73
CA ASP A 103 -5.08 -4.06 18.44
C ASP A 103 -3.57 -4.07 18.18
N HIS A 104 -3.13 -3.68 16.97
CA HIS A 104 -1.71 -3.46 16.69
C HIS A 104 -1.15 -2.32 17.54
N LEU A 105 -1.87 -1.20 17.65
CA LEU A 105 -1.43 -0.05 18.45
C LEU A 105 -1.33 -0.40 19.94
N LYS A 106 -2.28 -1.16 20.46
CA LYS A 106 -2.24 -1.66 21.83
C LYS A 106 -1.02 -2.55 22.08
N SER A 107 -0.81 -3.54 21.23
CA SER A 107 0.32 -4.48 21.34
C SER A 107 1.68 -3.78 21.27
N LEU A 108 1.81 -2.72 20.45
CA LEU A 108 3.08 -2.01 20.27
C LEU A 108 3.36 -0.97 21.36
N PHE A 109 2.33 -0.31 21.90
CA PHE A 109 2.51 0.92 22.70
C PHE A 109 1.85 0.90 24.08
N ILE A 110 0.99 -0.08 24.37
CA ILE A 110 0.18 -0.10 25.60
C ILE A 110 0.45 -1.37 26.41
N ASP A 111 0.29 -2.52 25.78
CA ASP A 111 0.35 -3.82 26.45
C ASP A 111 1.78 -4.36 26.43
N PRO A 112 2.44 -4.53 27.58
CA PRO A 112 3.80 -5.06 27.62
C PRO A 112 3.83 -6.55 27.26
N VAL A 113 4.92 -7.00 26.64
CA VAL A 113 5.17 -8.43 26.44
C VAL A 113 5.40 -9.08 27.81
N PRO A 114 4.64 -10.11 28.19
CA PRO A 114 4.86 -10.84 29.44
C PRO A 114 6.28 -11.41 29.48
N LEU A 115 6.92 -11.29 30.65
CA LEU A 115 8.25 -11.85 30.93
C LEU A 115 8.17 -13.34 31.30
#